data_AF-A0A3C2B370-F1
#
_entry.id   AF-A0A3C2B370-F1
#
_cell.length_a   1.000
_cell.length_b   1.000
_cell.length_c   1.000
_cell.angle_alpha   90.00
_cell.angle_beta   90.00
_cell.angle_gamma   90.00
#
_symmetry.space_group_name_H-M   'P 1'
#
loop_
_entity.id
_entity.type
_entity.pdbx_description
1 polymer ?
#
loop_
_entity_poly.entity_id
_entity_poly.type
_entity_poly.pdbx_seq_one_letter_code
_entity_poly.pdbx_strand_id
1 'polypeptide(L)'
;ADLLRDRGAVPVVMPLIDIEPIPPQAAALAALHPADFDWLVVSSPNGAEAYRAVHRAAAAQRVAAVGRVTARTLQEGGVEVALVPATQSAEGLLAEMPPGPARTLLVQAVDAEPTLAHGLAAAGHTVTGVTPYRSVPARPTAGQQLAALSADAVLFASGSAARAWAAVFGDSTPPVVVAIGPQTAAAAQAAGLKVTLVAADHSLPGLVSALERSLSTVE
;
A
#
# COMPACT_ATOMS: atom_id res chain seq x y z
N ALA A 1 -12.99 4.23 -6.49
CA ALA A 1 -13.87 5.42 -6.53
C ALA A 1 -14.49 5.57 -7.90
N ASP A 2 -13.72 5.58 -8.98
CA ASP A 2 -14.24 5.82 -10.33
C ASP A 2 -15.27 4.75 -10.77
N LEU A 3 -14.98 3.46 -10.54
CA LEU A 3 -15.96 2.38 -10.77
C LEU A 3 -17.32 2.59 -10.06
N LEU A 4 -17.34 3.24 -8.90
CA LEU A 4 -18.58 3.55 -8.17
C LEU A 4 -19.29 4.75 -8.80
N ARG A 5 -18.54 5.78 -9.21
CA ARG A 5 -19.10 6.96 -9.90
C ARG A 5 -19.71 6.59 -11.24
N ASP A 6 -19.06 5.71 -11.99
CA ASP A 6 -19.54 5.20 -13.28
C ASP A 6 -20.88 4.44 -13.14
N ARG A 7 -21.22 4.01 -11.92
CA ARG A 7 -22.49 3.35 -11.56
C ARG A 7 -23.46 4.26 -10.82
N GLY A 8 -23.20 5.58 -10.82
CA GLY A 8 -24.08 6.57 -10.20
C GLY A 8 -23.97 6.69 -8.68
N ALA A 9 -23.05 5.98 -8.03
CA ALA A 9 -22.83 6.09 -6.59
C ALA A 9 -21.96 7.32 -6.25
N VAL A 10 -22.08 7.81 -5.01
CA VAL A 10 -21.27 8.91 -4.46
C VAL A 10 -20.22 8.33 -3.51
N PRO A 11 -18.98 8.04 -3.97
CA PRO A 11 -17.99 7.41 -3.12
C PRO A 11 -17.41 8.40 -2.10
N VAL A 12 -17.50 8.04 -0.82
CA VAL A 12 -16.71 8.64 0.24
C VAL A 12 -15.41 7.85 0.37
N VAL A 13 -14.29 8.43 -0.07
CA VAL A 13 -12.97 7.82 0.13
C VAL A 13 -12.42 8.29 1.46
N MET A 14 -12.37 7.38 2.42
CA MET A 14 -11.80 7.63 3.74
C MET A 14 -10.60 6.71 3.95
N PRO A 15 -9.37 7.21 3.73
CA PRO A 15 -8.16 6.51 4.14
C PRO A 15 -8.19 6.27 5.65
N LEU A 16 -7.85 5.04 6.06
CA LEU A 16 -7.76 4.63 7.46
C LEU A 16 -6.30 4.46 7.92
N ILE A 17 -5.37 4.70 7.01
CA ILE A 17 -3.93 4.69 7.23
C ILE A 17 -3.39 5.98 6.61
N ASP A 18 -2.65 6.74 7.39
CA ASP A 18 -1.88 7.88 6.93
C ASP A 18 -0.41 7.48 6.79
N ILE A 19 0.26 8.15 5.86
CA ILE A 19 1.70 8.00 5.64
C ILE A 19 2.38 9.25 6.18
N GLU A 20 3.06 9.08 7.30
CA GLU A 20 3.79 10.17 7.94
C GLU A 20 5.27 10.13 7.51
N PRO A 21 5.83 11.26 7.05
CA PRO A 21 7.27 11.34 6.82
C PRO A 21 8.02 11.28 8.15
N ILE A 22 9.23 10.74 8.13
CA ILE A 22 10.17 10.77 9.25
C ILE A 22 11.27 11.78 8.87
N PRO A 23 11.19 13.06 9.32
CA PRO A 23 12.04 14.12 8.78
C PRO A 23 13.55 13.85 8.86
N PRO A 24 14.11 13.29 9.97
CA PRO A 24 15.52 12.94 10.01
C PRO A 24 15.92 11.89 8.95
N GLN A 25 15.05 10.91 8.68
CA GLN A 25 15.30 9.86 7.68
C GLN A 25 15.09 10.38 6.26
N ALA A 26 14.11 11.26 6.03
CA ALA A 26 13.95 11.95 4.75
C ALA A 26 15.17 12.85 4.44
N ALA A 27 15.70 13.55 5.45
CA ALA A 27 16.93 14.34 5.31
C ALA A 27 18.15 13.44 5.04
N ALA A 28 18.25 12.28 5.72
CA ALA A 28 19.28 11.29 5.44
C ALA A 28 19.19 10.79 3.98
N LEU A 29 17.99 10.49 3.49
CA LEU A 29 17.77 10.08 2.10
C LEU A 29 18.21 11.16 1.11
N ALA A 30 17.93 12.43 1.41
CA ALA A 30 18.31 13.57 0.57
C ALA A 30 19.83 13.81 0.55
N ALA A 31 20.53 13.52 1.65
CA ALA A 31 21.97 13.70 1.78
C ALA A 31 22.78 12.61 1.05
N LEU A 32 22.18 11.45 0.78
CA LEU A 32 22.81 10.38 0.02
C LEU A 32 22.89 10.73 -1.46
N HIS A 33 24.07 10.57 -2.06
CA HIS A 33 24.23 10.75 -3.50
C HIS A 33 23.88 9.43 -4.22
N PRO A 34 22.86 9.40 -5.09
CA PRO A 34 22.43 8.15 -5.74
C PRO A 34 23.52 7.41 -6.52
N ALA A 35 24.55 8.12 -7.02
CA ALA A 35 25.68 7.49 -7.72
C ALA A 35 26.64 6.71 -6.80
N ASP A 36 26.49 6.81 -5.48
CA ASP A 36 27.26 6.03 -4.50
C ASP A 36 26.74 4.59 -4.36
N PHE A 37 25.68 4.25 -5.08
CA PHE A 37 25.04 2.94 -5.03
C PHE A 37 25.00 2.32 -6.41
N ASP A 38 25.13 0.99 -6.45
CA ASP A 38 24.99 0.20 -7.67
C ASP A 38 23.52 -0.20 -7.88
N TRP A 39 22.75 -0.25 -6.79
CA TRP A 39 21.33 -0.55 -6.76
C TRP A 39 20.54 0.39 -5.85
N LEU A 40 19.36 0.78 -6.32
CA LEU A 40 18.25 1.26 -5.50
C LEU A 40 17.18 0.18 -5.43
N VAL A 41 16.79 -0.23 -4.22
CA VAL A 41 15.68 -1.14 -3.97
C VAL A 41 14.58 -0.38 -3.26
N VAL A 42 13.37 -0.38 -3.82
CA VAL A 42 12.20 0.30 -3.25
C VAL A 42 11.08 -0.71 -3.01
N SER A 43 10.62 -0.80 -1.76
CA SER A 43 9.65 -1.83 -1.37
C SER A 43 8.19 -1.44 -1.55
N SER A 44 7.88 -0.15 -1.72
CA SER A 44 6.49 0.33 -1.79
C SER A 44 6.34 1.61 -2.62
N PRO A 45 5.11 1.93 -3.09
CA PRO A 45 4.82 3.20 -3.75
C PRO A 45 5.15 4.41 -2.87
N ASN A 46 4.93 4.32 -1.56
CA ASN A 46 5.28 5.41 -0.63
C ASN A 46 6.79 5.62 -0.52
N GLY A 47 7.57 4.54 -0.57
CA GLY A 47 9.03 4.63 -0.65
C GLY A 47 9.48 5.28 -1.95
N ALA A 48 8.78 5.00 -3.06
CA ALA A 48 9.05 5.63 -4.35
C ALA A 48 8.74 7.13 -4.32
N GLU A 49 7.61 7.54 -3.72
CA GLU A 49 7.28 8.94 -3.53
C GLU A 49 8.31 9.66 -2.64
N ALA A 50 8.68 9.05 -1.52
CA ALA A 50 9.70 9.61 -0.62
C ALA A 50 11.05 9.79 -1.32
N TYR A 51 11.45 8.82 -2.16
CA TYR A 51 12.65 8.94 -2.98
C TYR A 51 12.55 10.07 -4.01
N ARG A 52 11.44 10.15 -4.76
CA ARG A 52 11.20 11.18 -5.79
C ARG A 52 11.11 12.59 -5.22
N ALA A 53 10.64 12.73 -3.98
CA ALA A 53 10.55 14.01 -3.31
C ALA A 53 11.93 14.67 -3.14
N VAL A 54 13.00 13.88 -3.05
CA VAL A 54 14.36 14.36 -2.79
C VAL A 54 15.34 14.11 -3.94
N HIS A 55 15.05 13.16 -4.85
CA HIS A 55 15.87 12.85 -6.02
C HIS A 55 15.04 12.97 -7.31
N ARG A 56 15.48 13.82 -8.26
CA ARG A 56 14.64 14.24 -9.41
C ARG A 56 14.89 13.57 -10.77
N ALA A 57 15.91 12.75 -10.97
CA ALA A 57 16.13 12.03 -12.24
C ALA A 57 17.24 10.98 -12.16
N ALA A 58 17.38 10.18 -13.23
CA ALA A 58 18.24 9.02 -13.40
C ALA A 58 19.64 9.16 -12.79
N ALA A 59 19.87 8.36 -11.76
CA ALA A 59 21.21 8.05 -11.27
C ALA A 59 21.76 6.85 -12.05
N ALA A 60 23.08 6.68 -12.05
CA ALA A 60 23.73 5.54 -12.70
C ALA A 60 23.37 4.17 -12.08
N GLN A 61 22.72 4.17 -10.92
CA GLN A 61 22.30 2.96 -10.22
C GLN A 61 21.17 2.23 -10.95
N ARG A 62 21.17 0.91 -10.88
CA ARG A 62 20.03 0.09 -11.33
C ARG A 62 18.92 0.15 -10.30
N VAL A 63 17.67 0.13 -10.73
CA VAL A 63 16.52 0.26 -9.83
C VAL A 63 15.68 -1.00 -9.83
N ALA A 64 15.38 -1.50 -8.63
CA ALA A 64 14.54 -2.64 -8.36
C ALA A 64 13.32 -2.20 -7.53
N ALA A 65 12.13 -2.60 -7.96
CA ALA A 65 10.88 -2.32 -7.26
C ALA A 65 10.17 -3.62 -6.93
N VAL A 66 9.73 -3.78 -5.68
CA VAL A 66 9.02 -5.00 -5.24
C VAL A 66 7.71 -5.23 -6.02
N GLY A 67 7.05 -4.16 -6.46
CA GLY A 67 5.76 -4.24 -7.13
C GLY A 67 5.62 -3.31 -8.33
N ARG A 68 4.70 -3.65 -9.23
CA ARG A 68 4.39 -2.88 -10.44
C ARG A 68 3.88 -1.48 -10.14
N VAL A 69 3.13 -1.29 -9.06
CA VAL A 69 2.67 0.04 -8.63
C VAL A 69 3.85 0.89 -8.14
N THR A 70 4.77 0.30 -7.37
CA THR A 70 6.02 0.94 -6.95
C THR A 70 6.86 1.35 -8.17
N ALA A 71 7.00 0.44 -9.14
CA ALA A 71 7.73 0.71 -10.37
C ALA A 71 7.12 1.86 -11.16
N ARG A 72 5.79 1.85 -11.34
CA ARG A 72 5.06 2.94 -12.02
C ARG A 72 5.29 4.28 -11.33
N THR A 73 5.20 4.31 -10.00
CA THR A 73 5.41 5.53 -9.21
C THR A 73 6.81 6.11 -9.45
N LEU A 74 7.85 5.26 -9.48
CA LEU A 74 9.21 5.67 -9.83
C LEU A 74 9.31 6.22 -11.26
N GLN A 75 8.70 5.53 -12.22
CA GLN A 75 8.69 5.89 -13.64
C GLN A 75 7.99 7.22 -13.91
N GLU A 76 6.92 7.55 -13.17
CA GLU A 76 6.28 8.87 -13.19
C GLU A 76 7.23 9.99 -12.72
N GLY A 77 8.32 9.65 -12.04
CA GLY A 77 9.43 10.55 -11.69
C GLY A 77 10.60 10.53 -12.67
N GLY A 78 10.49 9.85 -13.81
CA GLY A 78 11.59 9.70 -14.77
C GLY A 78 12.68 8.72 -14.33
N VAL A 79 12.40 7.84 -13.36
CA VAL A 79 13.33 6.79 -12.91
C VAL A 79 13.06 5.50 -13.69
N GLU A 80 14.07 5.00 -14.41
CA GLU A 80 13.99 3.71 -15.09
C GLU A 80 14.10 2.56 -14.08
N VAL A 81 13.17 1.60 -14.16
CA VAL A 81 13.13 0.43 -13.26
C VAL A 81 13.61 -0.79 -14.03
N ALA A 82 14.77 -1.32 -13.64
CA ALA A 82 15.44 -2.45 -14.28
C ALA A 82 14.89 -3.81 -13.84
N LEU A 83 14.30 -3.89 -12.65
CA LEU A 83 13.77 -5.14 -12.11
C LEU A 83 12.44 -4.93 -11.37
N VAL A 84 11.45 -5.73 -11.75
CA VAL A 84 10.21 -5.97 -10.99
C VAL A 84 9.96 -7.46 -10.99
N PRO A 85 9.89 -8.12 -9.82
CA PRO A 85 9.81 -9.58 -9.78
C PRO A 85 8.46 -10.07 -10.28
N ALA A 86 8.43 -11.32 -10.77
CA ALA A 86 7.19 -11.98 -11.18
C ALA A 86 6.22 -12.11 -9.99
N THR A 87 6.76 -12.54 -8.85
CA THR A 87 6.07 -12.55 -7.55
C THR A 87 6.34 -11.23 -6.84
N GLN A 88 5.32 -10.36 -6.73
CA GLN A 88 5.45 -9.02 -6.13
C GLN A 88 5.53 -9.08 -4.60
N SER A 89 6.61 -9.66 -4.08
CA SER A 89 6.92 -9.76 -2.65
C SER A 89 8.41 -9.52 -2.39
N ALA A 90 8.79 -9.39 -1.12
CA ALA A 90 10.20 -9.26 -0.73
C ALA A 90 11.02 -10.47 -1.18
N GLU A 91 10.50 -11.68 -0.95
CA GLU A 91 11.11 -12.95 -1.32
C GLU A 91 11.19 -13.11 -2.84
N GLY A 92 10.13 -12.72 -3.55
CA GLY A 92 10.12 -12.73 -5.01
C GLY A 92 11.18 -11.81 -5.59
N LEU A 93 11.36 -10.61 -5.02
CA LEU A 93 12.44 -9.72 -5.43
C LEU A 93 13.81 -10.36 -5.18
N LEU A 94 14.04 -10.88 -3.97
CA LEU A 94 15.31 -11.50 -3.59
C LEU A 94 15.69 -12.70 -4.47
N ALA A 95 14.71 -13.48 -4.93
CA ALA A 95 14.94 -14.61 -5.83
C ALA A 95 15.46 -14.18 -7.21
N GLU A 96 15.18 -12.95 -7.63
CA GLU A 96 15.58 -12.40 -8.94
C GLU A 96 16.72 -11.37 -8.83
N MET A 97 17.11 -10.97 -7.61
CA MET A 97 18.23 -10.05 -7.40
C MET A 97 19.56 -10.71 -7.80
N PRO A 98 20.41 -10.03 -8.59
CA PRO A 98 21.72 -10.56 -8.92
C PRO A 98 22.58 -10.75 -7.67
N PRO A 99 23.16 -11.94 -7.43
CA PRO A 99 24.06 -12.14 -6.32
C PRO A 99 25.41 -11.45 -6.56
N GLY A 100 26.15 -11.21 -5.48
CA GLY A 100 27.50 -10.67 -5.50
C GLY A 100 27.64 -9.30 -4.81
N PRO A 101 28.86 -8.76 -4.77
CA PRO A 101 29.13 -7.48 -4.13
C PRO A 101 28.47 -6.34 -4.90
N ALA A 102 27.57 -5.62 -4.22
CA ALA A 102 26.95 -4.41 -4.72
C ALA A 102 26.56 -3.48 -3.56
N ARG A 103 26.77 -2.17 -3.71
CA ARG A 103 26.27 -1.15 -2.78
C ARG A 103 24.80 -0.89 -3.08
N THR A 104 23.93 -1.12 -2.09
CA THR A 104 22.48 -1.05 -2.29
C THR A 104 21.85 -0.06 -1.33
N LEU A 105 21.17 0.94 -1.87
CA LEU A 105 20.26 1.79 -1.13
C LEU A 105 18.89 1.11 -1.05
N LEU A 106 18.43 0.79 0.15
CA LEU A 106 17.12 0.21 0.40
C LEU A 106 16.19 1.26 1.00
N VAL A 107 15.12 1.61 0.29
CA VAL A 107 14.08 2.54 0.75
C VAL A 107 12.80 1.77 1.09
N GLN A 108 12.40 1.81 2.36
CA GLN A 108 11.22 1.08 2.86
C GLN A 108 10.56 1.78 4.05
N ALA A 109 9.43 1.25 4.53
CA ALA A 109 8.79 1.75 5.75
C ALA A 109 9.66 1.47 6.99
N VAL A 110 9.52 2.28 8.04
CA VAL A 110 10.21 2.05 9.33
C VAL A 110 9.86 0.70 9.97
N ASP A 111 8.64 0.24 9.75
CA ASP A 111 8.01 -0.95 10.27
C ASP A 111 8.03 -2.13 9.27
N ALA A 112 8.82 -2.00 8.19
CA ALA A 112 8.99 -3.09 7.24
C ALA A 112 9.73 -4.28 7.88
N GLU A 113 9.27 -5.48 7.55
CA GLU A 113 9.97 -6.72 7.90
C GLU A 113 11.42 -6.70 7.38
N PRO A 114 12.39 -7.25 8.13
CA PRO A 114 13.80 -7.17 7.77
C PRO A 114 14.19 -8.05 6.58
N THR A 115 13.23 -8.80 5.99
CA THR A 115 13.43 -9.75 4.89
C THR A 115 14.30 -9.20 3.77
N LEU A 116 13.99 -8.01 3.23
CA LEU A 116 14.78 -7.41 2.15
C LEU A 116 16.19 -7.05 2.58
N ALA A 117 16.35 -6.42 3.75
CA ALA A 117 17.66 -6.02 4.25
C ALA A 117 18.57 -7.23 4.48
N HIS A 118 18.05 -8.26 5.15
CA HIS A 118 18.78 -9.51 5.40
C HIS A 118 19.05 -10.30 4.11
N GLY A 119 18.06 -10.40 3.23
CA GLY A 119 18.19 -11.14 1.98
C GLY A 119 19.22 -10.51 1.03
N LEU A 120 19.21 -9.19 0.88
CA LEU A 120 20.20 -8.48 0.06
C LEU A 120 21.61 -8.64 0.65
N ALA A 121 21.76 -8.52 1.97
CA ALA A 121 23.04 -8.77 2.63
C ALA A 121 23.52 -10.20 2.43
N ALA A 122 22.63 -11.19 2.54
CA ALA A 122 22.93 -12.60 2.28
C ALA A 122 23.30 -12.86 0.81
N ALA A 123 22.76 -12.08 -0.13
CA ALA A 123 23.14 -12.10 -1.54
C ALA A 123 24.52 -11.44 -1.81
N GLY A 124 25.17 -10.85 -0.79
CA GLY A 124 26.50 -10.23 -0.89
C GLY A 124 26.47 -8.70 -1.01
N HIS A 125 25.31 -8.08 -0.91
CA HIS A 125 25.19 -6.62 -1.03
C HIS A 125 25.63 -5.92 0.26
N THR A 126 26.25 -4.75 0.13
CA THR A 126 26.41 -3.80 1.23
C THR A 126 25.18 -2.89 1.26
N VAL A 127 24.30 -3.11 2.24
CA VAL A 127 22.98 -2.46 2.29
C VAL A 127 23.00 -1.21 3.16
N THR A 128 22.60 -0.08 2.59
CA THR A 128 22.26 1.15 3.32
C THR A 128 20.74 1.28 3.33
N GLY A 129 20.12 1.00 4.47
CA GLY A 129 18.67 1.13 4.64
C GLY A 129 18.28 2.54 5.07
N VAL A 130 17.26 3.11 4.43
CA VAL A 130 16.63 4.36 4.85
C VAL A 130 15.13 4.15 4.97
N THR A 131 14.57 4.67 6.06
CA THR A 131 13.15 4.51 6.40
C THR A 131 12.45 5.87 6.49
N PRO A 132 12.21 6.55 5.34
CA PRO A 132 11.82 7.95 5.32
C PRO A 132 10.35 8.19 5.70
N TYR A 133 9.57 7.13 5.93
CA TYR A 133 8.17 7.23 6.29
C TYR A 133 7.74 6.09 7.21
N ARG A 134 6.57 6.27 7.81
CA ARG A 134 5.85 5.21 8.51
C ARG A 134 4.38 5.23 8.19
N SER A 135 3.75 4.06 8.31
CA SER A 135 2.30 3.97 8.29
C SER A 135 1.77 4.23 9.70
N VAL A 136 0.82 5.14 9.86
CA VAL A 136 0.10 5.35 11.11
C VAL A 136 -1.39 5.16 10.89
N PRO A 137 -2.17 4.76 11.91
CA PRO A 137 -3.61 4.83 11.83
C PRO A 137 -4.05 6.26 11.52
N ALA A 138 -4.86 6.44 10.47
CA ALA A 138 -5.45 7.74 10.19
C ALA A 138 -6.45 8.11 11.28
N ARG A 139 -6.63 9.41 11.54
CA ARG A 139 -7.70 9.92 12.41
C ARG A 139 -8.70 10.70 11.57
N PRO A 140 -9.78 10.06 11.08
CA PRO A 140 -10.81 10.77 10.33
C PRO A 140 -11.41 11.88 11.18
N THR A 141 -11.59 13.06 10.58
CA THR A 141 -12.30 14.19 11.21
C THR A 141 -13.75 13.79 11.54
N ALA A 142 -14.39 14.51 12.47
CA ALA A 142 -15.80 14.28 12.81
C ALA A 142 -16.72 14.31 11.56
N GLY A 143 -16.44 15.18 10.60
CA GLY A 143 -17.18 15.25 9.33
C GLY A 143 -16.99 14.01 8.45
N GLN A 144 -15.77 13.47 8.37
CA GLN A 144 -15.49 12.23 7.64
C GLN A 144 -16.13 11.02 8.32
N GLN A 145 -16.10 10.97 9.65
CA GLN A 145 -16.76 9.91 10.42
C GLN A 145 -18.27 9.93 10.20
N LEU A 146 -18.89 11.12 10.25
CA LEU A 146 -20.31 11.28 9.97
C LEU A 146 -20.64 10.86 8.53
N ALA A 147 -19.89 11.34 7.55
CA ALA A 147 -20.10 10.98 6.14
C ALA A 147 -19.98 9.47 5.90
N ALA A 148 -19.01 8.81 6.55
CA ALA A 148 -18.81 7.38 6.45
C ALA A 148 -19.95 6.58 7.10
N LEU A 149 -20.44 6.99 8.26
CA LEU A 149 -21.56 6.33 8.94
C LEU A 149 -22.93 6.64 8.31
N SER A 150 -23.08 7.78 7.64
CA SER A 150 -24.29 8.15 6.89
C SER A 150 -24.35 7.56 5.49
N ALA A 151 -23.34 6.80 5.06
CA ALA A 151 -23.37 6.11 3.78
C ALA A 151 -24.34 4.93 3.80
N ASP A 152 -24.81 4.51 2.63
CA ASP A 152 -25.65 3.31 2.49
C ASP A 152 -24.84 2.02 2.65
N ALA A 153 -23.54 2.09 2.35
CA ALA A 153 -22.65 0.94 2.37
C ALA A 153 -21.19 1.30 2.65
N VAL A 154 -20.44 0.32 3.17
CA VAL A 154 -18.98 0.33 3.25
C VAL A 154 -18.41 -0.88 2.51
N LEU A 155 -17.31 -0.67 1.78
CA LEU A 155 -16.63 -1.71 1.01
C LEU A 155 -15.18 -1.88 1.50
N PHE A 156 -14.82 -3.10 1.91
CA PHE A 156 -13.48 -3.45 2.36
C PHE A 156 -12.71 -4.23 1.29
N ALA A 157 -11.66 -3.60 0.76
CA ALA A 157 -10.74 -4.22 -0.20
C ALA A 157 -9.59 -4.99 0.49
N SER A 158 -9.44 -4.90 1.81
CA SER A 158 -8.43 -5.64 2.56
C SER A 158 -8.84 -5.85 4.02
N GLY A 159 -8.31 -6.91 4.64
CA GLY A 159 -8.52 -7.16 6.07
C GLY A 159 -7.90 -6.09 6.98
N SER A 160 -6.83 -5.41 6.54
CA SER A 160 -6.27 -4.27 7.28
C SER A 160 -7.21 -3.07 7.29
N ALA A 161 -7.93 -2.79 6.20
CA ALA A 161 -8.93 -1.73 6.17
C ALA A 161 -10.10 -2.02 7.12
N ALA A 162 -10.56 -3.28 7.19
CA ALA A 162 -11.61 -3.67 8.11
C ALA A 162 -11.20 -3.53 9.59
N ARG A 163 -9.97 -3.95 9.96
CA ARG A 163 -9.45 -3.74 11.31
C ARG A 163 -9.29 -2.27 11.66
N ALA A 164 -8.80 -1.47 10.71
CA ALA A 164 -8.64 -0.03 10.92
C ALA A 164 -9.99 0.67 11.07
N TRP A 165 -11.04 0.22 10.35
CA TRP A 165 -12.40 0.70 10.55
C TRP A 165 -12.86 0.42 11.97
N ALA A 166 -12.74 -0.82 12.44
CA ALA A 166 -13.15 -1.20 13.78
C ALA A 166 -12.42 -0.42 14.88
N ALA A 167 -11.14 -0.07 14.65
CA ALA A 167 -10.38 0.77 15.58
C ALA A 167 -10.91 2.21 15.70
N VAL A 168 -11.56 2.73 14.65
CA VAL A 168 -12.13 4.09 14.61
C VAL A 168 -13.60 4.10 15.05
N PHE A 169 -14.40 3.14 14.58
CA PHE A 169 -15.86 3.14 14.70
C PHE A 169 -16.41 2.07 15.64
N GLY A 170 -15.56 1.20 16.20
CA GLY A 170 -16.03 -0.01 16.88
C GLY A 170 -16.77 -0.93 15.91
N ASP A 171 -17.94 -1.42 16.30
CA ASP A 171 -18.81 -2.24 15.47
C ASP A 171 -19.80 -1.43 14.61
N SER A 172 -19.79 -0.10 14.74
CA SER A 172 -20.69 0.78 13.98
C SER A 172 -20.34 0.76 12.50
N THR A 173 -21.35 0.48 11.66
CA THR A 173 -21.21 0.36 10.21
C THR A 173 -22.45 0.91 9.50
N PRO A 174 -22.31 1.33 8.23
CA PRO A 174 -23.44 1.43 7.31
C PRO A 174 -24.27 0.14 7.24
N PRO A 175 -25.54 0.20 6.80
CA PRO A 175 -26.41 -0.97 6.68
C PRO A 175 -25.81 -2.13 5.87
N VAL A 176 -25.03 -1.80 4.83
CA VAL A 176 -24.41 -2.79 3.94
C VAL A 176 -22.89 -2.79 4.12
N VAL A 177 -22.34 -3.96 4.47
CA VAL A 177 -20.89 -4.17 4.57
C VAL A 177 -20.47 -5.22 3.53
N VAL A 178 -19.62 -4.84 2.58
CA VAL A 178 -19.14 -5.74 1.53
C VAL A 178 -17.63 -5.97 1.66
N ALA A 179 -17.22 -7.23 1.70
CA ALA A 179 -15.80 -7.60 1.68
C ALA A 179 -15.39 -8.09 0.28
N ILE A 180 -14.18 -7.75 -0.16
CA ILE A 180 -13.67 -8.17 -1.48
C ILE A 180 -13.45 -9.68 -1.57
N GLY A 181 -13.26 -10.36 -0.43
CA GLY A 181 -13.05 -11.80 -0.41
C GLY A 181 -13.10 -12.40 0.99
N PRO A 182 -13.08 -13.74 1.12
CA PRO A 182 -13.27 -14.45 2.39
C PRO A 182 -12.23 -14.08 3.46
N GLN A 183 -10.97 -13.84 3.08
CA GLN A 183 -9.94 -13.41 4.04
C GLN A 183 -10.24 -12.04 4.64
N THR A 184 -10.73 -11.11 3.81
CA THR A 184 -11.14 -9.78 4.28
C THR A 184 -12.39 -9.87 5.14
N ALA A 185 -13.35 -10.73 4.75
CA ALA A 185 -14.55 -10.97 5.55
C ALA A 185 -14.22 -11.56 6.92
N ALA A 186 -13.33 -12.56 6.98
CA ALA A 186 -12.87 -13.16 8.23
C ALA A 186 -12.16 -12.14 9.13
N ALA A 187 -11.32 -11.28 8.54
CA ALA A 187 -10.67 -10.20 9.29
C ALA A 187 -11.67 -9.16 9.83
N ALA A 188 -12.71 -8.82 9.05
CA ALA A 188 -13.77 -7.91 9.48
C ALA A 188 -14.61 -8.52 10.63
N GLN A 189 -14.99 -9.79 10.50
CA GLN A 189 -15.73 -10.53 11.53
C GLN A 189 -14.93 -10.70 12.82
N ALA A 190 -13.64 -11.02 12.72
CA ALA A 190 -12.74 -11.10 13.87
C ALA A 190 -12.58 -9.73 14.57
N ALA A 191 -12.79 -8.63 13.86
CA ALA A 191 -12.81 -7.28 14.40
C ALA A 191 -14.19 -6.82 14.92
N GLY A 192 -15.20 -7.71 14.93
CA GLY A 192 -16.55 -7.43 15.43
C GLY A 192 -17.53 -6.90 14.39
N LEU A 193 -17.14 -6.79 13.12
CA LEU A 193 -18.00 -6.26 12.07
C LEU A 193 -18.91 -7.34 11.47
N LYS A 194 -20.18 -7.00 11.23
CA LYS A 194 -21.12 -7.87 10.51
C LYS A 194 -21.01 -7.66 9.00
N VAL A 195 -20.41 -8.62 8.30
CA VAL A 195 -20.30 -8.58 6.83
C VAL A 195 -21.62 -9.02 6.20
N THR A 196 -22.20 -8.18 5.33
CA THR A 196 -23.42 -8.47 4.58
C THR A 196 -23.14 -9.40 3.41
N LEU A 197 -22.11 -9.10 2.62
CA LEU A 197 -21.77 -9.81 1.38
C LEU A 197 -20.27 -9.94 1.17
N VAL A 198 -19.88 -10.99 0.46
CA VAL A 198 -18.51 -11.20 -0.01
C VAL A 198 -18.52 -11.24 -1.54
N ALA A 199 -17.61 -10.51 -2.18
CA ALA A 199 -17.48 -10.51 -3.63
C ALA A 199 -17.02 -11.88 -4.14
N ALA A 200 -17.50 -12.27 -5.32
CA ALA A 200 -17.29 -13.62 -5.85
C ALA A 200 -15.87 -13.86 -6.40
N ASP A 201 -15.24 -12.82 -6.95
CA ASP A 201 -14.02 -12.93 -7.77
C ASP A 201 -12.81 -12.16 -7.24
N HIS A 202 -12.88 -11.66 -6.00
CA HIS A 202 -11.77 -10.96 -5.34
C HIS A 202 -11.26 -9.72 -6.08
N SER A 203 -12.11 -9.13 -6.93
CA SER A 203 -11.79 -7.99 -7.76
C SER A 203 -12.56 -6.74 -7.32
N LEU A 204 -12.05 -5.56 -7.67
CA LEU A 204 -12.77 -4.30 -7.47
C LEU A 204 -14.10 -4.27 -8.25
N PRO A 205 -14.18 -4.73 -9.53
CA PRO A 205 -15.46 -4.90 -10.22
C PRO A 205 -16.42 -5.81 -9.47
N GLY A 206 -15.97 -6.97 -8.99
CA GLY A 206 -16.82 -7.90 -8.24
C GLY A 206 -17.29 -7.34 -6.89
N LEU A 207 -16.46 -6.51 -6.25
CA LEU A 207 -16.83 -5.78 -5.03
C LEU A 207 -17.98 -4.78 -5.30
N VAL A 208 -17.92 -4.05 -6.42
CA VAL A 208 -19.00 -3.15 -6.85
C VAL A 208 -20.27 -3.93 -7.22
N SER A 209 -20.14 -5.01 -8.00
CA SER A 209 -21.28 -5.86 -8.36
C SER A 209 -21.95 -6.50 -7.13
N ALA A 210 -21.17 -6.84 -6.10
CA ALA A 210 -21.71 -7.35 -4.85
C ALA A 210 -22.51 -6.29 -4.09
N LEU A 211 -22.05 -5.03 -4.07
CA LEU A 211 -22.81 -3.92 -3.50
C LEU A 211 -24.15 -3.72 -4.23
N GLU A 212 -24.15 -3.70 -5.56
CA GLU A 212 -25.37 -3.49 -6.37
C GLU A 212 -26.47 -4.51 -6.02
N ARG A 213 -26.09 -5.80 -5.88
CA ARG A 213 -27.02 -6.87 -5.46
C ARG A 213 -27.58 -6.67 -4.06
N SER A 214 -26.82 -6.05 -3.16
CA SER A 214 -27.28 -5.77 -1.80
C SER A 214 -28.36 -4.71 -1.79
N LEU A 215 -28.21 -3.68 -2.61
CA LEU A 215 -29.10 -2.52 -2.64
C LEU A 215 -30.39 -2.79 -3.41
N SER A 216 -30.35 -3.70 -4.40
CA SER A 216 -31.54 -4.14 -5.16
C SER A 216 -32.49 -5.06 -4.38
N THR A 217 -32.14 -5.45 -3.15
CA THR A 217 -32.95 -6.35 -2.31
C THR A 217 -33.70 -5.59 -1.19
N VAL A 218 -33.65 -4.25 -1.21
CA VAL A 218 -34.22 -3.36 -0.17
C VAL A 218 -35.51 -2.64 -0.62
N GLU A 219 -36.08 -3.02 -1.78
CA GLU A 219 -37.48 -2.67 -2.13
C GLU A 219 -38.48 -3.69 -1.56
#